data_AF-V5TSG8-F1
#
_entry.id   AF-V5TSG8-F1
#
_cell.length_a   1.000
_cell.length_b   1.000
_cell.length_c   1.000
_cell.angle_alpha   90.00
_cell.angle_beta   90.00
_cell.angle_gamma   90.00
#
_symmetry.space_group_name_H-M   'P 1'
#
loop_
_entity.id
_entity.type
_entity.pdbx_description
1 polymer ?
#
loop_
_entity_poly.entity_id
_entity_poly.type
_entity_poly.pdbx_seq_one_letter_code
_entity_poly.pdbx_strand_id
1 'polypeptide(L)'
;MPRGTFSGRDVVKVLVNVGGFEWRRTTGDHAQLYYQHPTNESDRRHVTVPLHDELKTGTLRSIADDAGANDFAAFCEWLDRNS
;
A
#
# COMPACT_ATOMS: atom_id res chain seq x y z
N MET A 1 11.58 16.33 1.26
CA MET A 1 10.13 16.12 1.10
C MET A 1 9.96 14.87 0.28
N PRO A 2 9.11 13.92 0.68
CA PRO A 2 8.83 12.73 -0.13
C PRO A 2 8.33 13.14 -1.51
N ARG A 3 8.53 12.29 -2.52
CA ARG A 3 7.95 12.50 -3.86
C ARG A 3 6.45 12.79 -3.71
N GLY A 4 5.99 13.87 -4.34
CA GLY A 4 4.60 14.31 -4.21
C GLY A 4 3.59 13.36 -4.86
N THR A 5 4.07 12.43 -5.68
CA THR A 5 3.28 11.50 -6.49
C THR A 5 3.92 10.11 -6.50
N PHE A 6 3.09 9.07 -6.37
CA PHE A 6 3.49 7.67 -6.39
C PHE A 6 2.66 6.92 -7.43
N SER A 7 3.28 5.99 -8.16
CA SER A 7 2.51 5.07 -8.99
C SER A 7 1.92 3.94 -8.16
N GLY A 8 0.84 3.34 -8.63
CA GLY A 8 0.26 2.15 -8.00
C GLY A 8 1.24 0.99 -7.90
N ARG A 9 2.15 0.88 -8.88
CA ARG A 9 3.21 -0.15 -8.87
C ARG A 9 4.23 0.09 -7.76
N ASP A 10 4.63 1.33 -7.51
CA ASP A 10 5.56 1.65 -6.43
C ASP A 10 4.95 1.28 -5.07
N VAL A 11 3.68 1.64 -4.86
CA VAL A 11 2.96 1.30 -3.63
C VAL A 11 2.88 -0.21 -3.44
N VAL A 12 2.46 -0.97 -4.47
CA VAL A 12 2.37 -2.43 -4.39
C VAL A 12 3.75 -3.05 -4.11
N LYS A 13 4.79 -2.59 -4.80
CA LYS A 13 6.16 -3.10 -4.62
C LYS A 13 6.61 -2.94 -3.16
N VAL A 14 6.39 -1.77 -2.55
CA VAL A 14 6.81 -1.52 -1.18
C VAL A 14 5.96 -2.31 -0.19
N LEU A 15 4.62 -2.34 -0.35
CA LEU A 15 3.74 -3.13 0.51
C LEU A 15 4.09 -4.62 0.48
N VAL A 16 4.41 -5.18 -0.68
CA VAL A 16 4.75 -6.60 -0.81
C VAL A 16 6.14 -6.91 -0.27
N ASN A 17 7.17 -6.15 -0.67
CA ASN A 17 8.55 -6.49 -0.32
C ASN A 17 8.94 -6.06 1.11
N VAL A 18 8.36 -4.97 1.62
CA VAL A 18 8.74 -4.37 2.92
C VAL A 18 7.59 -4.45 3.91
N GLY A 19 6.35 -4.26 3.46
CA GLY A 19 5.15 -4.29 4.31
C GLY A 19 4.65 -5.70 4.67
N GLY A 20 5.22 -6.76 4.06
CA GLY A 20 4.82 -8.14 4.32
C GLY A 20 3.43 -8.50 3.76
N PHE A 21 2.91 -7.71 2.82
CA PHE A 21 1.66 -8.03 2.13
C PHE A 21 1.88 -9.09 1.06
N GLU A 22 0.94 -10.02 0.94
CA GLU A 22 0.89 -10.98 -0.15
C GLU A 22 0.05 -10.43 -1.30
N TRP A 23 0.57 -10.48 -2.53
CA TRP A 23 -0.21 -10.22 -3.73
C TRP A 23 -1.14 -11.41 -3.99
N ARG A 24 -2.46 -11.21 -3.85
CA ARG A 24 -3.44 -12.28 -4.08
C ARG A 24 -3.89 -12.38 -5.53
N ARG A 25 -4.32 -11.25 -6.10
CA ARG A 25 -4.80 -11.18 -7.48
C ARG A 25 -4.86 -9.75 -7.99
N THR A 26 -5.02 -9.62 -9.30
CA THR A 26 -5.34 -8.36 -9.97
C THR A 26 -6.65 -8.51 -10.72
N THR A 27 -7.50 -7.51 -10.64
CA THR A 27 -8.78 -7.47 -11.35
C THR A 27 -8.90 -6.13 -12.04
N GLY A 28 -8.91 -6.14 -13.38
CA GLY A 28 -8.78 -4.93 -14.18
C GLY A 28 -7.47 -4.23 -13.87
N ASP A 29 -7.57 -2.97 -13.48
CA ASP A 29 -6.46 -2.10 -13.10
C ASP A 29 -6.19 -2.07 -11.58
N HIS A 30 -6.82 -2.92 -10.77
CA HIS A 30 -6.65 -2.92 -9.31
C HIS A 30 -5.96 -4.20 -8.80
N ALA A 31 -4.91 -4.04 -8.00
CA ALA A 31 -4.25 -5.12 -7.27
C ALA A 31 -4.88 -5.30 -5.88
N GLN A 32 -5.16 -6.55 -5.51
CA GLN A 32 -5.65 -6.93 -4.18
C GLN A 32 -4.52 -7.56 -3.38
N LEU A 33 -4.14 -6.90 -2.29
CA LEU A 33 -3.07 -7.30 -1.38
C LEU A 33 -3.63 -7.73 -0.03
N TYR A 34 -3.04 -8.76 0.57
CA TYR A 34 -3.50 -9.31 1.83
C TYR A 34 -2.37 -9.39 2.83
N TYR A 35 -2.60 -8.92 4.05
CA TYR A 35 -1.68 -9.08 5.16
C TYR A 35 -2.31 -9.92 6.25
N GLN A 36 -1.54 -10.88 6.77
CA GLN A 36 -1.90 -11.68 7.93
C GLN A 36 -0.79 -11.52 8.97
N HIS A 37 -1.13 -11.00 10.15
CA HIS A 37 -0.15 -10.86 11.21
C HIS A 37 0.27 -12.25 11.72
N PRO A 38 1.58 -12.54 11.86
CA PRO A 38 2.07 -13.88 12.19
C PRO A 38 1.64 -14.38 13.56
N THR A 39 1.41 -13.47 14.51
CA THR A 39 1.04 -13.81 15.90
C THR A 39 -0.35 -13.33 16.29
N ASN A 40 -1.04 -12.58 15.44
CA ASN A 40 -2.37 -12.03 15.74
C ASN A 40 -3.33 -12.37 14.61
N GLU A 41 -4.06 -13.47 14.76
CA GLU A 41 -4.97 -13.95 13.73
C GLU A 41 -6.14 -13.01 13.44
N SER A 42 -6.44 -12.06 14.34
CA SER A 42 -7.48 -11.04 14.13
C SER A 42 -6.98 -9.82 13.36
N ASP A 43 -5.66 -9.61 13.24
CA ASP A 43 -5.08 -8.54 12.44
C ASP A 43 -4.85 -9.03 11.01
N ARG A 44 -5.92 -8.97 10.23
CA ARG A 44 -5.96 -9.29 8.80
C ARG A 44 -6.32 -8.03 8.05
N ARG A 45 -5.49 -7.65 7.08
CA ARG A 45 -5.71 -6.43 6.28
C ARG A 45 -5.86 -6.78 4.82
N HIS A 46 -6.83 -6.16 4.17
CA HIS A 46 -7.06 -6.30 2.75
C HIS A 46 -6.98 -4.93 2.13
N VAL A 47 -6.01 -4.73 1.24
CA VAL A 47 -5.71 -3.45 0.61
C VAL A 47 -5.97 -3.58 -0.89
N THR A 48 -6.67 -2.61 -1.46
CA THR A 48 -6.86 -2.52 -2.92
C THR A 48 -6.08 -1.34 -3.47
N VAL A 49 -5.16 -1.59 -4.40
CA VAL A 49 -4.28 -0.56 -4.99
C VAL A 49 -4.57 -0.43 -6.49
N PRO A 50 -5.01 0.75 -6.98
CA PRO A 50 -5.10 1.02 -8.42
C PRO A 50 -3.70 1.06 -9.02
N LEU A 51 -3.48 0.42 -10.16
CA LEU A 51 -2.19 0.30 -10.87
C LEU A 51 -1.99 1.41 -11.90
N HIS A 52 -2.34 2.64 -11.54
CA HIS A 52 -2.16 3.83 -12.39
C HIS A 52 -0.76 4.41 -12.21
N ASP A 53 -0.30 5.20 -13.18
CA ASP A 53 1.04 5.83 -13.13
C ASP A 53 1.15 6.88 -12.02
N GLU A 54 0.03 7.48 -11.61
CA GLU A 54 -0.05 8.42 -10.52
C GLU A 54 -1.31 8.19 -9.68
N LEU A 55 -1.13 8.04 -8.37
CA LEU A 55 -2.21 7.97 -7.41
C LEU A 55 -2.49 9.35 -6.81
N LYS A 56 -3.78 9.72 -6.78
CA LYS A 56 -4.24 10.91 -6.06
C LYS A 56 -3.96 10.75 -4.56
N THR A 57 -3.63 11.85 -3.89
CA THR A 57 -3.40 11.87 -2.43
C THR A 57 -4.54 11.23 -1.63
N GLY A 58 -5.80 11.45 -2.05
CA GLY A 58 -6.96 10.82 -1.41
C GLY A 58 -6.93 9.29 -1.49
N THR A 59 -6.59 8.75 -2.66
CA THR A 59 -6.43 7.30 -2.88
C THR A 59 -5.26 6.74 -2.08
N LEU A 60 -4.11 7.42 -2.07
CA LEU A 60 -2.97 7.03 -1.25
C LEU A 60 -3.31 7.00 0.24
N ARG A 61 -4.13 7.95 0.71
CA ARG A 61 -4.58 8.00 2.09
C ARG A 61 -5.51 6.85 2.44
N SER A 62 -6.44 6.50 1.55
CA SER A 62 -7.29 5.31 1.74
C SER A 62 -6.44 4.03 1.81
N ILE A 63 -5.45 3.89 0.93
CA ILE A 63 -4.53 2.75 0.96
C ILE A 63 -3.74 2.70 2.27
N ALA A 64 -3.28 3.86 2.77
CA ALA A 64 -2.56 3.94 4.03
C ALA A 64 -3.43 3.47 5.21
N ASP A 65 -4.69 3.90 5.25
CA ASP A 65 -5.66 3.48 6.27
C ASP A 65 -5.94 1.97 6.21
N ASP A 66 -6.22 1.43 5.01
CA ASP A 66 -6.43 -0.01 4.80
C ASP A 66 -5.18 -0.83 5.15
N ALA A 67 -3.98 -0.27 4.91
CA ALA A 67 -2.71 -0.90 5.27
C ALA A 67 -2.41 -0.78 6.77
N GLY A 68 -3.21 -0.04 7.54
CA GLY A 68 -3.06 0.19 8.99
C GLY A 68 -1.97 1.20 9.35
N ALA A 69 -1.65 2.14 8.46
CA ALA A 69 -0.76 3.25 8.73
C ALA A 69 -1.51 4.40 9.43
N ASN A 70 -1.18 4.63 10.70
CA ASN A 70 -1.81 5.70 11.50
C ASN A 70 -1.32 7.12 11.15
N ASP A 71 -0.17 7.23 10.47
CA ASP A 71 0.40 8.50 10.03
C ASP A 71 0.67 8.48 8.52
N PHE A 72 -0.10 9.29 7.80
CA PHE A 72 -0.01 9.38 6.35
C PHE A 72 1.33 9.95 5.86
N ALA A 73 1.90 10.93 6.57
CA ALA A 73 3.18 11.52 6.16
C ALA A 73 4.30 10.49 6.32
N ALA A 74 4.32 9.77 7.44
CA ALA A 74 5.28 8.70 7.68
C ALA A 74 5.13 7.56 6.66
N PHE A 75 3.90 7.24 6.25
CA PHE A 75 3.63 6.28 5.18
C PHE A 75 4.22 6.75 3.84
N CYS A 76 3.99 8.00 3.44
CA CYS A 76 4.58 8.56 2.22
C CYS A 76 6.11 8.57 2.25
N GLU A 77 6.72 8.95 3.38
CA GLU A 77 8.19 8.88 3.53
C GLU A 77 8.71 7.45 3.49
N TRP A 78 7.96 6.49 4.03
CA TRP A 78 8.33 5.08 3.96
C TRP A 78 8.23 4.55 2.53
N LEU A 79 7.21 4.91 1.76
CA LEU A 79 7.12 4.59 0.33
C LEU A 79 8.30 5.19 -0.44
N ASP A 80 8.58 6.48 -0.25
CA ASP A 80 9.66 7.20 -0.94
C ASP A 80 11.05 6.58 -0.70
N ARG A 81 11.29 6.10 0.52
CA ARG A 81 12.55 5.42 0.88
C ARG A 81 12.71 4.03 0.27
N ASN A 82 11.62 3.37 -0.12
CA ASN A 82 11.62 1.95 -0.53
C ASN A 82 11.14 1.72 -1.98
N SER A 83 10.63 2.74 -2.67
CA SER A 83 10.14 2.66 -4.05
C SER A 83 11.27 2.43 -5.05
#